data_AF-X1C6F5-F1
#
_entry.id   AF-X1C6F5-F1
#
_cell.length_a   1.000
_cell.length_b   1.000
_cell.length_c   1.000
_cell.angle_alpha   90.00
_cell.angle_beta   90.00
_cell.angle_gamma   90.00
#
_symmetry.space_group_name_H-M   'P 1'
#
loop_
_entity.id
_entity.type
_entity.pdbx_description
1 polymer ?
#
loop_
_entity_poly.entity_id
_entity_poly.type
_entity_poly.pdbx_seq_one_letter_code
_entity_poly.pdbx_strand_id
1 'polypeptide(L)' 'MGEDLNGMLTIEKTEGRRRCPSCDEENKYMIHESTDKTNVINDYPRLYGKKFRCGRCGQEWREK' A
#
# COMPACT_ATOMS: atom_id res chain seq x y z
N MET A 1 -23.39 0.50 9.81
CA MET A 1 -22.18 1.33 9.92
C MET A 1 -20.99 0.46 9.53
N GLY A 2 -20.32 0.76 8.41
CA GLY A 2 -19.10 0.06 8.02
C GLY A 2 -17.91 0.85 8.57
N GLU A 3 -17.35 0.38 9.67
CA GLU A 3 -16.14 0.96 10.25
C GLU A 3 -14.95 0.29 9.56
N ASP A 4 -14.43 0.90 8.50
CA ASP A 4 -13.21 0.49 7.82
C ASP A 4 -12.02 0.63 8.80
N LEU A 5 -11.81 -0.43 9.56
CA LEU A 5 -10.98 -0.50 10.77
C LEU A 5 -9.46 -0.35 10.56
N ASN A 6 -8.98 0.17 9.42
CA ASN A 6 -7.56 0.42 9.22
C ASN A 6 -7.38 1.61 8.28
N GLY A 7 -7.17 2.80 8.82
CA GLY A 7 -6.85 4.06 8.12
C GLY A 7 -5.55 4.01 7.30
N MET A 8 -5.50 3.08 6.35
CA MET A 8 -4.39 2.82 5.46
C MET A 8 -4.56 3.71 4.23
N LEU A 9 -3.55 4.53 3.95
CA LEU A 9 -3.60 5.47 2.84
C LEU A 9 -3.77 4.72 1.52
N THR A 10 -4.78 5.08 0.74
CA THR A 10 -4.96 4.56 -0.61
C THR A 10 -4.58 5.66 -1.59
N ILE A 11 -3.52 5.42 -2.37
CA ILE A 11 -3.06 6.35 -3.40
C ILE A 11 -3.42 5.82 -4.78
N GLU A 12 -3.62 6.72 -5.73
CA GLU A 12 -3.72 6.36 -7.14
C GLU A 12 -2.34 5.93 -7.65
N LYS A 13 -2.30 4.93 -8.54
CA LYS A 13 -1.06 4.53 -9.21
C LYS A 13 -0.41 5.75 -9.85
N THR A 14 0.66 6.22 -9.23
CA THR A 14 1.47 7.29 -9.81
C THR A 14 2.31 6.66 -10.91
N GLU A 15 2.09 7.05 -12.16
CA GLU A 15 2.92 6.63 -13.29
C GLU A 15 4.33 7.21 -13.10
N GLY A 16 5.27 6.38 -12.63
CA GLY A 16 6.66 6.81 -12.42
C GLY A 16 7.36 6.12 -11.25
N ARG A 17 8.29 6.85 -10.62
CA ARG A 17 9.09 6.36 -9.48
C ARG A 17 8.20 6.35 -8.23
N ARG A 18 8.03 5.17 -7.61
CA ARG A 18 7.28 5.02 -6.35
C ARG A 18 7.86 5.93 -5.28
N ARG A 19 7.02 6.82 -4.73
CA ARG A 19 7.37 7.72 -3.64
C ARG A 19 6.49 7.48 -2.44
N CYS A 20 7.08 7.61 -1.25
CA CYS A 20 6.28 7.57 -0.04
C CYS A 20 5.39 8.82 0.05
N PRO A 21 4.08 8.69 0.24
CA PRO A 21 3.17 9.85 0.33
C PRO A 21 3.38 10.71 1.58
N SER A 22 4.14 10.20 2.57
CA SER A 22 4.37 10.89 3.84
C SER A 22 5.73 11.60 3.91
N CYS A 23 6.79 11.02 3.32
CA CYS A 23 8.15 11.55 3.43
C CYS A 23 8.84 11.79 2.08
N ASP A 24 8.11 11.63 0.98
CA ASP A 24 8.57 11.71 -0.41
C ASP A 24 9.78 10.80 -0.72
N GLU A 25 10.01 9.76 0.09
CA GLU A 25 11.12 8.83 -0.14
C GLU A 25 10.93 8.10 -1.47
N GLU A 26 11.85 8.33 -2.41
CA GLU A 26 11.85 7.76 -3.75
C GLU A 26 12.75 6.52 -3.88
N ASN A 27 13.51 6.21 -2.84
CA ASN A 27 14.43 5.09 -2.85
C ASN A 27 13.68 3.76 -2.78
N LYS A 28 13.70 3.00 -3.88
CA LYS A 28 13.05 1.68 -4.00
C LYS A 28 13.47 0.70 -2.91
N TYR A 29 14.73 0.74 -2.45
CA TYR A 29 15.22 -0.16 -1.40
C TYR A 29 14.58 0.11 -0.04
N MET A 30 14.05 1.33 0.16
CA MET A 30 13.32 1.71 1.36
C MET A 30 11.83 1.42 1.27
N ILE A 31 11.29 1.03 0.11
CA ILE A 31 9.85 0.76 -0.05
C ILE A 31 9.63 -0.75 -0.17
N HIS A 32 9.14 -1.35 0.90
CA HIS A 32 8.85 -2.78 0.95
C HIS A 32 7.45 -3.07 0.42
N GLU A 33 7.36 -3.91 -0.61
CA GLU A 33 6.11 -4.44 -1.14
C GLU A 33 5.71 -5.71 -0.35
N SER A 34 4.44 -5.82 0.05
CA SER A 34 3.91 -6.99 0.74
C SER A 34 2.46 -7.24 0.34
N THR A 35 2.01 -8.48 0.44
CA THR A 35 0.60 -8.84 0.21
C THR A 35 -0.26 -8.43 1.40
N ASP A 36 -1.31 -7.66 1.10
CA ASP A 36 -2.29 -7.24 2.08
C ASP A 36 -3.41 -8.28 2.15
N LYS A 37 -3.37 -9.12 3.19
CA LYS A 37 -4.39 -10.17 3.41
C LYS A 37 -5.74 -9.62 3.87
N THR A 38 -5.81 -8.32 4.20
CA THR A 38 -7.05 -7.66 4.64
C THR A 38 -7.86 -7.14 3.46
N ASN A 39 -7.21 -6.87 2.32
CA ASN A 39 -7.85 -6.45 1.09
C ASN A 39 -7.95 -7.64 0.12
N VAL A 40 -9.10 -8.31 0.12
CA VAL A 40 -9.38 -9.41 -0.82
C VAL A 40 -9.95 -8.79 -2.09
N ILE A 41 -9.15 -8.80 -3.17
CA ILE A 41 -9.55 -8.32 -4.50
C ILE A 41 -10.54 -9.30 -5.15
N ASN A 42 -10.28 -10.59 -4.98
CA ASN A 42 -11.14 -11.65 -5.52
C ASN A 42 -11.21 -12.81 -4.53
N ASP A 43 -12.39 -13.36 -4.29
CA ASP A 43 -12.56 -14.47 -3.36
C ASP A 43 -12.19 -15.82 -4.00
N TYR A 44 -12.42 -15.96 -5.32
CA TYR A 44 -12.11 -17.19 -6.06
C TYR A 44 -11.71 -16.93 -7.53
N PRO A 45 -10.45 -17.21 -7.95
CA PRO A 45 -9.29 -17.60 -7.13
C PRO A 45 -8.88 -16.48 -6.18
N ARG A 46 -8.49 -16.85 -4.95
CA ARG A 46 -8.26 -15.93 -3.84
C ARG A 46 -7.08 -14.99 -4.12
N LEU A 47 -7.39 -13.74 -4.44
CA LEU A 47 -6.42 -12.71 -4.83
C LEU A 47 -6.39 -11.62 -3.77
N TYR A 48 -5.22 -11.39 -3.20
CA TYR A 48 -4.98 -10.35 -2.20
C TYR A 48 -4.41 -9.10 -2.86
N GLY A 49 -4.79 -7.94 -2.32
CA GLY A 49 -4.20 -6.66 -2.70
C GLY A 49 -2.74 -6.56 -2.31
N LYS A 50 -2.06 -5.59 -2.90
CA LYS A 50 -0.69 -5.24 -2.52
C LYS A 50 -0.71 -4.04 -1.59
N LYS A 51 0.17 -4.06 -0.59
CA LYS A 51 0.51 -2.90 0.24
C LYS A 51 1.99 -2.58 0.14
N PHE A 52 2.31 -1.32 0.37
CA PHE A 52 3.65 -0.78 0.42
C PHE A 52 3.91 -0.23 1.79
N ARG A 53 5.15 -0.38 2.26
CA ARG A 53 5.63 0.16 3.52
C ARG A 53 6.92 0.91 3.31
N CYS A 54 6.97 2.16 3.75
CA CYS A 54 8.22 2.92 3.78
C CYS A 54 9.06 2.50 5.00
N GLY A 55 10.32 2.16 4.78
CA GLY A 55 11.32 1.85 5.80
C GLY A 55 11.86 3.07 6.53
N ARG A 56 11.64 4.28 6.01
CA ARG A 56 12.08 5.54 6.62
C ARG A 56 11.09 6.09 7.64
N CYS A 57 9.82 6.29 7.25
CA CYS A 57 8.79 6.84 8.13
C CYS A 57 7.82 5.78 8.67
N GLY A 58 7.88 4.54 8.18
CA GLY A 58 6.96 3.47 8.58
C GLY A 58 5.58 3.54 7.94
N GLN A 59 5.30 4.57 7.12
CA GLN A 59 3.99 4.74 6.48
C GLN A 59 3.65 3.53 5.61
N GLU A 60 2.44 3.01 5.80
CA GLU A 60 1.86 1.98 4.94
C GLU A 60 0.79 2.57 4.03
N TRP A 61 0.81 2.19 2.75
CA TRP A 61 -0.19 2.61 1.77
C TRP A 61 -0.48 1.52 0.74
N ARG A 62 -1.58 1.70 0.01
CA ARG A 62 -2.02 0.81 -1.06
C ARG A 62 -2.10 1.60 -2.35
N GLU A 63 -1.72 0.98 -3.46
CA GLU A 63 -1.96 1.53 -4.80
C GLU A 63 -3.27 0.91 -5.31
N LYS A 64 -4.26 1.76 -5.66
CA LYS A 64 -5.50 1.34 -6.32
C LYS A 64 -5.33 1.34 -7.84
#